data_AF-L9X1J1-F1
#
_entry.id   AF-L9X1J1-F1
#
_cell.length_a   1.000
_cell.length_b   1.000
_cell.length_c   1.000
_cell.angle_alpha   90.00
_cell.angle_beta   90.00
_cell.angle_gamma   90.00
#
_symmetry.space_group_name_H-M   'P 1'
#
loop_
_entity.id
_entity.type
_entity.pdbx_description
1 polymer ?
#
loop_
_entity_poly.entity_id
_entity_poly.type
_entity_poly.pdbx_seq_one_letter_code
_entity_poly.pdbx_strand_id
1 'polypeptide(L)'
;MSIRTRGGTVQKSRITQDTELDSSLINHHLREMMAQNLVNRIDTGPDGKVPQEGYTYQITNRGRDVLNEAQERYELTPIEERAVRRRFDDLEARVEKLEQENEQLRSIIYDPHEKYNTLDEWVEAIRDNVLLLQEQWQNQDQS
;
A
#
# COMPACT_ATOMS: atom_id res chain seq x y z
N MET A 1 15.33 -3.07 13.19
CA MET A 1 15.58 -3.49 14.60
C MET A 1 15.12 -2.37 15.54
N SER A 2 14.32 -2.63 16.58
CA SER A 2 13.71 -1.55 17.40
C SER A 2 14.69 -0.89 18.38
N ILE A 3 14.40 0.36 18.77
CA ILE A 3 15.22 1.19 19.69
C ILE A 3 15.51 0.47 21.02
N ARG A 4 14.57 -0.38 21.48
CA ARG A 4 14.74 -1.21 22.69
C ARG A 4 15.87 -2.24 22.57
N THR A 5 16.00 -2.89 21.41
CA THR A 5 17.07 -3.89 21.18
C THR A 5 18.47 -3.28 21.12
N ARG A 6 18.58 -1.94 21.10
CA ARG A 6 19.84 -1.20 21.00
C ARG A 6 20.16 -0.38 22.26
N GLY A 7 19.64 -0.79 23.42
CA GLY A 7 19.90 -0.11 24.69
C GLY A 7 19.11 1.20 24.88
N GLY A 8 18.06 1.42 24.09
CA GLY A 8 17.19 2.58 24.21
C GLY A 8 17.65 3.81 23.43
N THR A 9 18.72 3.70 22.65
CA THR A 9 19.34 4.81 21.91
C THR A 9 19.51 4.47 20.43
N VAL A 10 19.18 5.38 19.52
CA VAL A 10 19.29 5.16 18.07
C VAL A 10 19.56 6.46 17.30
N GLN A 11 20.33 6.38 16.22
CA GLN A 11 20.44 7.48 15.25
C GLN A 11 19.22 7.55 14.33
N LYS A 12 18.77 8.75 13.96
CA LYS A 12 17.61 8.94 13.08
C LYS A 12 17.77 8.24 11.73
N SER A 13 18.96 8.31 11.13
CA SER A 13 19.25 7.62 9.86
C SER A 13 18.93 6.13 9.92
N ARG A 14 19.15 5.50 11.07
CA ARG A 14 18.79 4.09 11.29
C ARG A 14 17.30 3.88 11.53
N ILE A 15 16.58 4.83 12.14
CA ILE A 15 15.11 4.78 12.23
C ILE A 15 14.53 4.80 10.81
N THR A 16 15.02 5.70 9.96
CA THR A 16 14.61 5.81 8.55
C THR A 16 14.87 4.50 7.80
N GLN A 17 16.06 3.90 7.95
CA GLN A 17 16.36 2.60 7.36
C GLN A 17 15.51 1.44 7.91
N ASP A 18 15.24 1.41 9.21
CA ASP A 18 14.51 0.31 9.87
C ASP A 18 12.98 0.38 9.63
N THR A 19 12.47 1.55 9.22
CA THR A 19 11.03 1.79 9.02
C THR A 19 10.64 1.97 7.57
N GLU A 20 11.60 2.28 6.69
CA GLU A 20 11.36 2.65 5.28
C GLU A 20 10.39 3.84 5.12
N LEU A 21 10.13 4.56 6.21
CA LEU A 21 9.23 5.72 6.23
C LEU A 21 9.96 6.97 5.73
N ASP A 22 9.19 7.88 5.15
CA ASP A 22 9.70 9.17 4.72
C ASP A 22 10.25 9.99 5.90
N SER A 23 11.34 10.73 5.64
CA SER A 23 12.02 11.51 6.67
C SER A 23 11.13 12.60 7.28
N SER A 24 10.15 13.13 6.53
CA SER A 24 9.18 14.11 7.04
C SER A 24 8.21 13.51 8.05
N LEU A 25 7.74 12.28 7.81
CA LEU A 25 6.85 11.54 8.71
C LEU A 25 7.59 11.15 9.99
N ILE A 26 8.84 10.68 9.85
CA ILE A 26 9.72 10.38 10.99
C ILE A 26 9.97 11.63 11.82
N ASN A 27 10.23 12.78 11.17
CA ASN A 27 10.39 14.06 11.86
C ASN A 27 9.13 14.49 12.60
N HIS A 28 7.96 14.30 12.00
CA HIS A 28 6.69 14.61 12.63
C HIS A 28 6.51 13.80 13.92
N HIS A 29 6.63 12.47 13.85
CA HIS A 29 6.50 11.61 15.02
C HIS A 29 7.58 11.84 16.08
N LEU A 30 8.84 12.03 15.69
CA LEU A 30 9.90 12.35 16.65
C LEU A 30 9.62 13.67 17.38
N ARG A 31 9.10 14.68 16.68
CA ARG A 31 8.73 15.96 17.31
C ARG A 31 7.62 15.78 18.34
N GLU A 32 6.60 14.99 18.03
CA GLU A 32 5.52 14.69 18.98
C GLU A 32 6.01 13.91 20.19
N MET A 33 6.82 12.86 19.96
CA MET A 33 7.42 12.07 21.05
C MET A 33 8.34 12.90 21.94
N MET A 34 9.09 13.85 21.37
CA MET A 34 9.89 14.81 22.15
C MET A 34 9.01 15.77 22.93
N ALA A 35 7.94 16.31 22.32
CA ALA A 35 7.01 17.21 22.99
C ALA A 35 6.30 16.54 24.19
N GLN A 36 6.09 15.22 24.11
CA GLN A 36 5.51 14.41 25.19
C GLN A 36 6.55 13.85 26.17
N ASN A 37 7.84 14.19 26.01
CA ASN A 37 8.94 13.70 26.84
C ASN A 37 9.06 12.17 26.85
N LEU A 38 8.74 11.52 25.73
CA LEU A 38 8.89 10.07 25.52
C LEU A 38 10.27 9.74 24.94
N VAL A 39 10.84 10.66 24.19
CA VAL A 39 12.14 10.53 23.53
C VAL A 39 12.91 11.84 23.68
N ASN A 40 14.22 11.75 23.96
CA ASN A 40 15.12 12.89 24.06
C ASN A 40 16.26 12.78 23.05
N ARG A 41 16.69 13.91 22.51
CA ARG A 41 17.95 13.99 21.76
C ARG A 41 19.11 14.01 22.75
N ILE A 42 20.16 13.23 22.47
CA ILE A 42 21.35 13.16 23.33
C ILE A 42 22.60 13.81 22.75
N ASP A 43 22.60 14.23 21.47
CA ASP A 43 23.76 14.91 20.89
C ASP A 43 23.86 16.37 21.35
N THR A 44 25.10 16.80 21.56
CA THR A 44 25.46 18.19 21.80
C THR A 44 25.47 18.95 20.47
N GLY A 45 24.40 19.72 20.23
CA GLY A 45 24.25 20.63 19.10
C GLY A 45 23.30 21.77 19.48
N PRO A 46 23.09 22.78 18.61
CA PRO A 46 22.14 23.86 18.90
C PRO A 46 20.80 23.27 19.34
N ASP A 47 20.14 23.88 20.33
CA ASP A 47 18.83 23.47 20.88
C ASP A 47 17.72 23.58 19.83
N GLY A 48 17.78 22.68 18.85
CA GLY A 48 16.79 22.52 17.82
C GLY A 48 15.70 21.62 18.36
N LYS A 49 14.52 22.18 18.58
CA LYS A 49 13.25 21.44 18.75
C LYS A 49 12.82 20.67 17.49
N VAL A 50 13.66 20.71 16.44
CA VAL A 50 13.39 20.13 15.14
C VAL A 50 14.27 18.88 14.99
N PRO A 51 13.67 17.71 14.79
CA PRO A 51 14.45 16.50 14.52
C PRO A 51 15.22 16.64 13.21
N GLN A 52 16.50 16.26 13.21
CA GLN A 52 17.38 16.31 12.04
C GLN A 52 18.08 14.97 11.81
N GLU A 53 18.47 14.72 10.56
CA GLU A 53 19.35 13.61 10.21
C GLU A 53 20.73 13.79 10.87
N GLY A 54 21.33 12.68 11.30
CA GLY A 54 22.60 12.69 12.03
C GLY A 54 22.48 12.79 13.56
N TYR A 55 21.29 13.08 14.09
CA TYR A 55 21.05 13.07 15.54
C TYR A 55 20.66 11.69 16.07
N THR A 56 21.01 11.49 17.33
CA THR A 56 20.80 10.34 18.19
C THR A 56 19.71 10.66 19.22
N TYR A 57 18.73 9.76 19.28
CA TYR A 57 17.56 9.85 20.12
C TYR A 57 17.54 8.70 21.11
N GLN A 58 17.16 9.00 22.35
CA GLN A 58 17.06 8.05 23.45
C GLN A 58 15.64 8.04 24.01
N ILE A 59 15.05 6.85 24.21
CA ILE A 59 13.78 6.70 24.90
C ILE A 59 13.95 7.09 26.37
N THR A 60 13.04 7.92 26.89
CA THR A 60 13.04 8.31 28.31
C THR A 60 12.46 7.17 29.17
N ASN A 61 12.57 7.30 30.49
CA ASN A 61 11.89 6.37 31.41
C ASN A 61 10.38 6.38 31.17
N ARG A 62 9.77 7.57 31.02
CA ARG A 62 8.35 7.71 30.67
C ARG A 62 8.02 7.05 29.33
N GLY A 63 8.84 7.25 28.31
CA GLY A 63 8.66 6.61 27.00
C GLY A 63 8.69 5.08 27.10
N ARG A 64 9.56 4.54 27.96
CA ARG A 64 9.65 3.11 28.23
C ARG A 64 8.38 2.59 28.93
N ASP A 65 7.85 3.32 29.90
CA ASP A 65 6.62 2.95 30.61
C ASP A 65 5.41 2.94 29.68
N VAL A 66 5.25 3.99 28.86
CA VAL A 66 4.18 4.09 27.85
C VAL A 66 4.28 2.96 26.83
N LEU A 67 5.50 2.63 26.38
CA LEU A 67 5.73 1.53 25.44
C LEU A 67 5.38 0.17 26.07
N ASN A 68 5.75 -0.05 27.34
CA ASN A 68 5.41 -1.27 28.06
C ASN A 68 3.89 -1.40 28.23
N GLU A 69 3.20 -0.33 28.62
CA GLU A 69 1.74 -0.33 28.74
C GLU A 69 1.05 -0.60 27.40
N ALA A 70 1.52 0.01 26.32
CA ALA A 70 1.01 -0.27 24.98
C ALA A 70 1.20 -1.75 24.62
N GLN A 71 2.38 -2.31 24.90
CA GLN A 71 2.67 -3.72 24.62
C GLN A 71 1.79 -4.67 25.43
N GLU A 72 1.55 -4.39 26.71
CA GLU A 72 0.64 -5.18 27.54
C GLU A 72 -0.80 -5.12 27.00
N ARG A 73 -1.28 -3.93 26.61
CA ARG A 73 -2.62 -3.77 26.04
C ARG A 73 -2.81 -4.48 24.70
N TYR A 74 -1.75 -4.55 23.89
CA TYR A 74 -1.78 -5.23 22.60
C TYR A 74 -1.35 -6.70 22.69
N GLU A 75 -1.08 -7.23 23.89
CA GLU A 75 -0.53 -8.57 24.11
C GLU A 75 0.72 -8.85 23.24
N LEU A 76 1.53 -7.81 23.01
CA LEU A 76 2.72 -7.88 22.16
C LEU A 76 3.95 -8.12 23.02
N THR A 77 4.41 -9.37 23.13
CA THR A 77 5.78 -9.61 23.59
C THR A 77 6.80 -9.13 22.52
N PRO A 78 8.05 -8.80 22.89
CA PRO A 78 9.07 -8.36 21.92
C PRO A 78 9.36 -9.37 20.79
N ILE A 79 9.03 -10.65 21.00
CA ILE A 79 9.14 -11.71 19.99
C ILE A 79 7.93 -11.67 19.04
N GLU A 80 6.75 -11.38 19.57
CA GLU A 80 5.50 -11.25 18.80
C GLU A 80 5.48 -9.99 17.94
N GLU A 81 6.17 -8.90 18.32
CA GLU A 81 6.32 -7.72 17.47
C GLU A 81 6.97 -8.05 16.11
N ARG A 82 7.96 -8.96 16.09
CA ARG A 82 8.54 -9.47 14.83
C ARG A 82 7.59 -10.40 14.08
N ALA A 83 6.82 -11.21 14.80
CA ALA A 83 5.87 -12.14 14.18
C ALA A 83 4.68 -11.40 13.56
N VAL A 84 4.19 -10.37 14.22
CA VAL A 84 3.13 -9.48 13.73
C VAL A 84 3.61 -8.70 12.53
N ARG A 85 4.84 -8.15 12.55
CA ARG A 85 5.40 -7.48 11.37
C ARG A 85 5.52 -8.42 10.17
N ARG A 86 6.04 -9.65 10.36
CA ARG A 86 6.06 -10.67 9.30
C ARG A 86 4.66 -11.02 8.79
N ARG A 87 3.65 -11.05 9.66
CA ARG A 87 2.25 -11.30 9.26
C ARG A 87 1.69 -10.13 8.45
N PHE A 88 2.03 -8.90 8.80
CA PHE A 88 1.67 -7.72 8.01
C PHE A 88 2.36 -7.73 6.64
N ASP A 89 3.67 -7.99 6.59
CA ASP A 89 4.42 -8.09 5.34
C ASP A 89 3.84 -9.22 4.42
N ASP A 90 3.48 -10.37 5.00
CA ASP A 90 2.83 -11.47 4.28
C ASP A 90 1.42 -11.11 3.78
N LEU A 91 0.66 -10.35 4.58
CA LEU A 91 -0.66 -9.85 4.18
C LEU A 91 -0.55 -8.82 3.07
N GLU A 92 0.42 -7.91 3.14
CA GLU A 92 0.66 -6.90 2.12
C GLU A 92 1.07 -7.53 0.79
N ALA A 93 1.98 -8.52 0.81
CA ALA A 93 2.35 -9.29 -0.37
C ALA A 93 1.16 -10.08 -0.95
N ARG A 94 0.27 -10.61 -0.11
CA ARG A 94 -0.97 -11.27 -0.55
C ARG A 94 -1.97 -10.29 -1.16
N VAL A 95 -2.09 -9.08 -0.62
CA VAL A 95 -2.94 -8.02 -1.16
C VAL A 95 -2.41 -7.60 -2.53
N GLU A 96 -1.12 -7.34 -2.67
CA GLU A 96 -0.50 -6.98 -3.95
C GLU A 96 -0.71 -8.08 -5.01
N LYS A 97 -0.55 -9.35 -4.63
CA LYS A 97 -0.84 -10.48 -5.51
C LYS A 97 -2.31 -10.52 -5.93
N LEU A 98 -3.24 -10.32 -4.99
CA LEU A 98 -4.68 -10.29 -5.27
C LEU A 98 -5.07 -9.10 -6.15
N GLU A 99 -4.42 -7.95 -6.01
CA GLU A 99 -4.61 -6.78 -6.88
C GLU A 99 -4.12 -7.07 -8.30
N GLN A 100 -2.96 -7.71 -8.45
CA GLN A 100 -2.47 -8.16 -9.77
C GLN A 100 -3.40 -9.20 -10.41
N GLU A 101 -3.86 -10.18 -9.65
CA GLU A 101 -4.83 -11.18 -10.14
C GLU A 101 -6.16 -10.53 -10.52
N ASN A 102 -6.63 -9.52 -9.77
CA ASN A 102 -7.84 -8.77 -10.07
C ASN A 102 -7.68 -7.91 -11.34
N GLU A 103 -6.53 -7.27 -11.54
CA GLU A 103 -6.24 -6.50 -12.75
C GLU A 103 -6.14 -7.42 -13.99
N GLN A 104 -5.54 -8.60 -13.85
CA GLN A 104 -5.53 -9.62 -14.91
C GLN A 104 -6.94 -10.15 -15.21
N LEU A 105 -7.75 -10.40 -14.20
CA LEU A 105 -9.14 -10.82 -14.40
C LEU A 105 -9.97 -9.70 -15.04
N ARG A 106 -9.73 -8.44 -14.67
CA ARG A 106 -10.36 -7.29 -15.31
C ARG A 106 -9.95 -7.17 -16.77
N SER A 107 -8.69 -7.37 -17.13
CA SER A 107 -8.27 -7.33 -18.54
C SER A 107 -8.89 -8.45 -19.37
N ILE A 108 -9.10 -9.63 -18.78
CA ILE A 108 -9.80 -10.76 -19.42
C ILE A 108 -11.31 -10.48 -19.55
N ILE A 109 -11.94 -9.87 -18.54
CA ILE A 109 -13.39 -9.58 -18.53
C ILE A 109 -13.73 -8.33 -19.33
N TYR A 110 -12.81 -7.36 -19.46
CA TYR A 110 -12.99 -6.10 -20.21
C TYR A 110 -12.72 -6.25 -21.72
N ASP A 111 -12.73 -7.49 -22.22
CA ASP A 111 -12.93 -7.79 -23.65
C ASP A 111 -14.37 -8.23 -24.05
N PRO A 112 -15.46 -7.55 -23.62
CA PRO A 112 -16.76 -7.70 -24.26
C PRO A 112 -16.83 -6.89 -25.56
N HIS A 113 -16.10 -5.78 -25.64
CA HIS A 113 -16.23 -4.81 -26.74
C HIS A 113 -15.75 -5.35 -28.09
N GLU A 114 -14.69 -6.19 -28.16
CA GLU A 114 -14.32 -6.81 -29.45
C GLU A 114 -15.39 -7.81 -29.92
N LYS A 115 -15.99 -8.59 -29.01
CA LYS A 115 -17.01 -9.59 -29.36
C LYS A 115 -18.35 -8.97 -29.75
N TYR A 116 -18.75 -7.86 -29.14
CA TYR A 116 -19.97 -7.15 -29.54
C TYR A 116 -19.82 -6.52 -30.92
N ASN A 117 -18.66 -5.94 -31.24
CA ASN A 117 -18.41 -5.39 -32.58
C ASN A 117 -18.48 -6.48 -33.66
N THR A 118 -17.94 -7.67 -33.39
CA THR A 118 -18.06 -8.78 -34.34
C THR A 118 -19.51 -9.24 -34.50
N LEU A 119 -20.29 -9.33 -33.42
CA LEU A 119 -21.68 -9.75 -33.54
C LEU A 119 -22.53 -8.75 -34.35
N ASP A 120 -22.34 -7.45 -34.14
CA ASP A 120 -23.04 -6.40 -34.88
C ASP A 120 -22.67 -6.42 -36.37
N GLU A 121 -21.40 -6.62 -36.71
CA GLU A 121 -20.95 -6.79 -38.11
C GLU A 121 -21.61 -8.00 -38.79
N TRP A 122 -21.74 -9.12 -38.09
CA TRP A 122 -22.41 -10.31 -38.62
C TRP A 122 -23.92 -10.12 -38.78
N VAL A 123 -24.56 -9.39 -37.85
CA VAL A 123 -25.99 -9.07 -37.92
C VAL A 123 -26.27 -8.15 -39.12
N GLU A 124 -25.46 -7.12 -39.34
CA GLU A 124 -25.62 -6.23 -40.51
C GLU A 124 -25.37 -6.98 -41.82
N ALA A 125 -24.34 -7.84 -41.88
CA ALA A 125 -24.11 -8.66 -43.08
C ALA A 125 -25.28 -9.62 -43.39
N ILE A 126 -25.92 -10.20 -42.37
CA ILE A 126 -27.12 -11.03 -42.57
C ILE A 126 -28.29 -10.17 -43.07
N ARG A 127 -28.47 -8.97 -42.49
CA ARG A 127 -29.54 -8.05 -42.88
C ARG A 127 -29.42 -7.62 -44.34
N ASP A 128 -28.23 -7.24 -44.78
CA ASP A 128 -27.96 -6.84 -46.17
C ASP A 128 -28.23 -7.97 -47.15
N ASN A 129 -27.83 -9.21 -46.80
CA ASN A 129 -28.11 -10.37 -47.61
C ASN A 129 -29.62 -10.68 -47.72
N VAL A 130 -30.38 -10.50 -46.63
CA VAL A 130 -31.85 -10.68 -46.66
C VAL A 130 -32.51 -9.63 -47.55
N LEU A 131 -32.06 -8.38 -47.51
CA LEU A 131 -32.58 -7.32 -48.37
C LEU A 131 -32.31 -7.61 -49.85
N LEU A 132 -31.08 -8.00 -50.18
CA LEU A 132 -30.70 -8.40 -51.55
C LEU A 132 -31.55 -9.57 -52.06
N LEU A 133 -31.79 -10.57 -51.22
CA LEU A 133 -32.66 -11.70 -51.60
C LEU A 133 -34.10 -11.22 -51.81
N GLN A 134 -34.65 -10.37 -50.95
CA GLN A 134 -36.00 -9.82 -51.13
C GLN A 134 -36.14 -9.03 -52.44
N GLU A 135 -35.16 -8.20 -52.79
CA GLU A 135 -35.14 -7.48 -54.06
C GLU A 135 -35.06 -8.45 -55.26
N GLN A 136 -34.23 -9.49 -55.18
CA GLN A 136 -34.15 -10.50 -56.24
C GLN A 136 -35.46 -11.24 -56.45
N TRP A 137 -36.15 -11.62 -55.37
CA TRP A 137 -37.45 -12.27 -55.43
C TRP A 137 -38.53 -11.35 -56.01
N GLN A 138 -38.58 -10.08 -55.59
CA GLN A 138 -39.54 -9.12 -56.13
C GLN A 138 -39.34 -8.83 -57.62
N ASN A 139 -38.09 -8.82 -58.09
CA ASN A 139 -37.77 -8.63 -59.51
C ASN A 139 -38.09 -9.89 -60.35
N GLN A 140 -38.05 -11.08 -59.76
CA GLN A 140 -38.47 -12.33 -60.41
C GLN A 140 -39.98 -12.43 -60.57
N ASP A 141 -40.77 -11.94 -59.60
CA ASP A 141 -42.24 -11.91 -59.69
C ASP A 141 -42.79 -10.84 -60.66
N GLN A 142 -41.94 -9.92 -61.12
CA GLN A 142 -42.29 -8.84 -62.06
C GLN A 142 -41.84 -9.11 -63.52
N SER A 143 -41.19 -10.25 -63.78
CA SER A 143 -40.74 -10.68 -65.12
C SER A 143 -41.61 -11.82 -65.66
#